data_AF-A0A5R9RLA1-F1
#
_entry.id   AF-A0A5R9RLA1-F1
#
_cell.length_a   1.000
_cell.length_b   1.000
_cell.length_c   1.000
_cell.angle_alpha   90.00
_cell.angle_beta   90.00
_cell.angle_gamma   90.00
#
_symmetry.space_group_name_H-M   'P 1'
#
loop_
_entity.id
_entity.type
_entity.pdbx_description
1 polymer ?
#
loop_
_entity_poly.entity_id
_entity_poly.type
_entity_poly.pdbx_seq_one_letter_code
_entity_poly.pdbx_strand_id
1 'polypeptide(L)'
;MNRSLTLLSALLLTATLQGCGDDSQPAKAAAPEAASTGAATPAGDSCTGHVLEKALPPTKAIYGYPYLSRECGYDDATIVYGKADGSQHLVVTLTDTGLPAPGADQQGEAAKQYLAAQAKLRDTTAKNVSLLNQARQAALQNGTAAQFGGEQYLPVIDSTRMGDPLAISVPGPDDKAGESSLTGLIKGRYVLNMTSPDKPNGGTAQSLRELFVPISEQMALTKLP
;
A
#
# COMPACT_ATOMS: atom_id res chain seq x y z
N MET A 1 21.16 -27.09 55.63
CA MET A 1 20.02 -27.42 56.52
C MET A 1 18.85 -27.88 55.66
N ASN A 2 18.15 -28.93 56.10
CA ASN A 2 16.80 -29.45 55.77
C ASN A 2 16.30 -29.57 54.31
N ARG A 3 15.59 -30.69 54.08
CA ARG A 3 14.80 -31.07 52.90
C ARG A 3 13.32 -30.73 53.10
N SER A 4 12.50 -31.00 52.06
CA SER A 4 11.04 -31.22 52.10
C SER A 4 10.18 -29.94 52.11
N LEU A 5 8.90 -29.90 51.68
CA LEU A 5 7.92 -30.90 51.21
C LEU A 5 7.29 -30.41 49.87
N THR A 6 6.99 -31.26 48.88
CA THR A 6 5.80 -32.15 48.70
C THR A 6 4.50 -31.42 48.27
N LEU A 7 3.91 -31.97 47.21
CA LEU A 7 2.67 -31.56 46.52
C LEU A 7 1.46 -31.26 47.40
N LEU A 8 0.57 -30.40 46.89
CA LEU A 8 -0.88 -30.60 47.03
C LEU A 8 -1.62 -30.18 45.75
N SER A 9 -2.19 -31.18 45.07
CA SER A 9 -3.15 -31.00 43.98
C SER A 9 -4.55 -30.75 44.54
N ALA A 10 -5.38 -29.93 43.89
CA ALA A 10 -6.83 -30.04 44.02
C ALA A 10 -7.61 -29.49 42.81
N LEU A 11 -8.32 -30.41 42.13
CA LEU A 11 -9.64 -30.30 41.49
C LEU A 11 -9.99 -29.03 40.68
N LEU A 12 -10.10 -29.13 39.35
CA LEU A 12 -11.20 -29.77 38.56
C LEU A 12 -12.48 -28.93 38.47
N LEU A 13 -12.80 -28.52 37.23
CA LEU A 13 -14.17 -28.55 36.71
C LEU A 13 -14.13 -28.55 35.17
N THR A 14 -13.99 -29.75 34.61
CA THR A 14 -14.26 -30.04 33.20
C THR A 14 -15.77 -30.24 33.00
N ALA A 15 -16.35 -29.51 32.05
CA ALA A 15 -17.56 -29.92 31.32
C ALA A 15 -17.25 -29.74 29.81
N THR A 16 -17.03 -30.76 28.97
CA THR A 16 -17.89 -31.89 28.55
C THR A 16 -19.13 -31.41 27.76
N LEU A 17 -19.64 -32.00 26.67
CA LEU A 17 -19.19 -32.97 25.63
C LEU A 17 -19.71 -32.44 24.25
N GLN A 18 -19.44 -32.95 23.02
CA GLN A 18 -18.59 -34.01 22.44
C GLN A 18 -18.44 -33.76 20.91
N GLY A 19 -17.56 -34.48 20.22
CA GLY A 19 -17.54 -34.56 18.73
C GLY A 19 -16.35 -35.39 18.20
N CYS A 20 -16.63 -36.57 17.64
CA CYS A 20 -15.69 -37.59 17.16
C CYS A 20 -14.55 -37.08 16.24
N GLY A 21 -13.36 -37.70 16.18
CA GLY A 21 -12.86 -38.90 16.87
C GLY A 21 -11.57 -39.46 16.23
N ASP A 22 -11.03 -40.52 16.84
CA ASP A 22 -9.91 -41.38 16.40
C ASP A 22 -8.45 -40.87 16.52
N ASP A 23 -7.52 -41.83 16.57
CA ASP A 23 -6.30 -41.79 17.39
C ASP A 23 -4.99 -41.51 16.62
N SER A 24 -4.09 -40.69 17.20
CA SER A 24 -2.62 -40.88 17.20
C SER A 24 -1.84 -39.75 17.90
N GLN A 25 -1.24 -40.08 19.07
CA GLN A 25 0.01 -39.58 19.70
C GLN A 25 0.37 -38.06 19.67
N PRO A 26 0.73 -37.42 20.81
CA PRO A 26 0.81 -35.96 20.91
C PRO A 26 1.96 -35.34 20.12
N ALA A 27 1.62 -34.61 19.05
CA ALA A 27 2.53 -33.71 18.38
C ALA A 27 2.92 -32.53 19.30
N LYS A 28 4.22 -32.25 19.35
CA LYS A 28 4.82 -31.11 20.04
C LYS A 28 4.21 -29.81 19.49
N ALA A 29 3.52 -29.03 20.32
CA ALA A 29 2.88 -27.79 19.91
C ALA A 29 3.91 -26.83 19.30
N ALA A 30 3.85 -26.64 17.98
CA ALA A 30 4.54 -25.56 17.32
C ALA A 30 3.89 -24.23 17.73
N ALA A 31 4.70 -23.24 18.09
CA ALA A 31 4.22 -21.87 18.16
C ALA A 31 3.69 -21.46 16.77
N PRO A 32 2.66 -20.60 16.68
CA PRO A 32 2.14 -20.16 15.39
C PRO A 32 3.28 -19.53 14.59
N GLU A 33 3.60 -20.15 13.44
CA GLU A 33 4.55 -19.58 12.50
C GLU A 33 4.01 -18.21 12.07
N ALA A 34 4.80 -17.16 12.34
CA ALA A 34 4.55 -15.87 11.74
C ALA A 34 4.48 -16.08 10.23
N ALA A 35 3.43 -15.58 9.58
CA ALA A 35 3.25 -15.70 8.15
C ALA A 35 4.44 -15.05 7.45
N SER A 36 5.40 -15.89 7.07
CA SER A 36 6.59 -15.46 6.34
C SER A 36 6.08 -14.91 5.02
N THR A 37 6.27 -13.62 4.79
CA THR A 37 6.01 -12.98 3.51
C THR A 37 7.04 -13.50 2.51
N GLY A 38 6.82 -14.73 2.04
CA GLY A 38 7.53 -15.26 0.89
C GLY A 38 7.28 -14.28 -0.25
N ALA A 39 8.35 -13.63 -0.71
CA ALA A 39 8.28 -12.74 -1.86
C ALA A 39 7.64 -13.52 -3.01
N ALA A 40 6.43 -13.12 -3.40
CA ALA A 40 5.73 -13.76 -4.50
C ALA A 40 6.62 -13.61 -5.74
N THR A 41 6.98 -14.73 -6.36
CA THR A 41 7.69 -14.70 -7.64
C THR A 41 6.86 -13.85 -8.60
N PRO A 42 7.43 -12.79 -9.20
CA PRO A 42 6.76 -11.96 -10.20
C PRO A 42 5.89 -12.78 -11.15
N ALA A 43 4.58 -12.52 -11.19
CA ALA A 43 3.81 -13.00 -12.32
C ALA A 43 4.33 -12.25 -13.56
N GLY A 44 4.39 -12.95 -14.69
CA GLY A 44 4.87 -12.37 -15.94
C GLY A 44 3.97 -11.22 -16.42
N ASP A 45 4.49 -10.40 -17.34
CA ASP A 45 3.81 -9.22 -17.87
C ASP A 45 2.42 -9.53 -18.46
N SER A 46 1.37 -9.30 -17.67
CA SER A 46 -0.02 -9.55 -18.08
C SER A 46 -0.70 -8.33 -18.73
N CYS A 47 0.01 -7.22 -18.88
CA CYS A 47 -0.59 -5.94 -19.27
C CYS A 47 -0.77 -5.72 -20.78
N THR A 48 -0.30 -6.61 -21.65
CA THR A 48 -0.35 -6.41 -23.11
C THR A 48 -1.78 -6.19 -23.61
N GLY A 49 -2.07 -5.00 -24.12
CA GLY A 49 -3.39 -4.63 -24.63
C GLY A 49 -4.38 -4.12 -23.57
N HIS A 50 -3.98 -4.05 -22.29
CA HIS A 50 -4.80 -3.48 -21.23
C HIS A 50 -4.94 -1.95 -21.37
N VAL A 51 -6.08 -1.38 -20.97
CA VAL A 51 -6.34 0.07 -21.12
C VAL A 51 -5.29 0.90 -20.36
N LEU A 52 -4.91 0.45 -19.16
CA LEU A 52 -3.94 1.15 -18.30
C LEU A 52 -2.49 0.96 -18.75
N GLU A 53 -2.17 -0.03 -19.58
CA GLU A 53 -0.80 -0.35 -20.01
C GLU A 53 -0.05 0.89 -20.53
N LYS A 54 -0.75 1.69 -21.33
CA LYS A 54 -0.20 2.88 -22.01
C LYS A 54 0.18 4.00 -21.05
N ALA A 55 -0.34 4.01 -19.83
CA ALA A 55 -0.12 5.02 -18.81
C ALA A 55 0.92 4.61 -17.76
N LEU A 56 1.23 3.32 -17.64
CA LEU A 56 2.23 2.80 -16.69
C LEU A 56 3.63 3.38 -16.95
N PRO A 57 4.49 3.45 -15.91
CA PRO A 57 5.90 3.78 -16.07
C PRO A 57 6.65 2.64 -16.80
N PRO A 58 7.86 2.91 -17.33
CA PRO A 58 8.50 2.01 -18.28
C PRO A 58 9.07 0.74 -17.62
N THR A 59 9.06 -0.37 -18.36
CA THR A 59 9.60 -1.69 -17.96
C THR A 59 11.14 -1.77 -18.02
N LYS A 60 11.80 -0.76 -17.46
CA LYS A 60 13.26 -0.64 -17.32
C LYS A 60 13.59 -0.09 -15.92
N ALA A 61 14.84 -0.18 -15.49
CA ALA A 61 15.24 0.41 -14.21
C ALA A 61 14.96 1.93 -14.15
N ILE A 62 14.44 2.39 -13.02
CA ILE A 62 14.15 3.80 -12.72
C ILE A 62 14.79 4.20 -11.40
N TYR A 63 15.53 5.31 -11.35
CA TYR A 63 16.19 5.83 -10.13
C TYR A 63 17.00 4.80 -9.33
N GLY A 64 17.62 3.84 -10.02
CA GLY A 64 18.39 2.76 -9.40
C GLY A 64 17.57 1.56 -8.91
N TYR A 65 16.24 1.60 -8.97
CA TYR A 65 15.37 0.46 -8.75
C TYR A 65 15.28 -0.37 -10.05
N PRO A 66 15.71 -1.65 -10.05
CA PRO A 66 15.50 -2.55 -11.18
C PRO A 66 14.00 -2.78 -11.44
N TYR A 67 13.62 -3.11 -12.66
CA TYR A 67 12.27 -3.61 -12.94
C TYR A 67 12.12 -5.06 -12.44
N LEU A 68 11.02 -5.38 -11.75
CA LEU A 68 10.71 -6.73 -11.27
C LEU A 68 9.49 -7.35 -11.96
N SER A 69 8.31 -6.73 -11.82
CA SER A 69 7.03 -7.29 -12.29
C SER A 69 6.11 -6.20 -12.83
N ARG A 70 5.15 -6.61 -13.66
CA ARG A 70 4.05 -5.78 -14.16
C ARG A 70 2.82 -6.65 -14.33
N GLU A 71 1.75 -6.31 -13.65
CA GLU A 71 0.53 -7.10 -13.57
C GLU A 71 -0.67 -6.17 -13.79
N CYS A 72 -1.57 -6.53 -14.69
CA CYS A 72 -2.85 -5.85 -14.90
C CYS A 72 -3.99 -6.74 -14.43
N GLY A 73 -4.84 -6.19 -13.57
CA GLY A 73 -6.10 -6.79 -13.10
C GLY A 73 -7.26 -6.46 -14.03
N TYR A 74 -8.47 -6.41 -13.47
CA TYR A 74 -9.67 -6.01 -14.19
C TYR A 74 -9.77 -4.48 -14.33
N ASP A 75 -9.56 -3.78 -13.23
CA ASP A 75 -9.65 -2.34 -13.08
C ASP A 75 -8.33 -1.70 -12.61
N ASP A 76 -7.35 -2.47 -12.15
CA ASP A 76 -6.04 -1.98 -11.73
C ASP A 76 -4.90 -2.41 -12.66
N ALA A 77 -3.77 -1.73 -12.49
CA ALA A 77 -2.48 -2.15 -13.01
C ALA A 77 -1.39 -1.78 -12.01
N THR A 78 -0.58 -2.77 -11.66
CA THR A 78 0.52 -2.66 -10.70
C THR A 78 1.85 -2.96 -11.39
N ILE A 79 2.87 -2.17 -11.08
CA ILE A 79 4.25 -2.40 -11.52
C ILE A 79 5.18 -2.28 -10.31
N VAL A 80 6.07 -3.24 -10.18
CA VAL A 80 6.99 -3.35 -9.05
C VAL A 80 8.42 -3.15 -9.54
N TYR A 81 9.15 -2.28 -8.84
CA TYR A 81 10.57 -2.06 -9.02
C TYR A 81 11.31 -2.39 -7.73
N GLY A 82 12.50 -2.97 -7.83
CA GLY A 82 13.25 -3.45 -6.68
C GLY A 82 14.21 -4.59 -7.01
N LYS A 83 14.67 -5.31 -5.99
CA LYS A 83 15.39 -6.58 -6.16
C LYS A 83 14.57 -7.77 -5.66
N ALA A 84 14.86 -8.95 -6.21
CA ALA A 84 14.22 -10.20 -5.83
C ALA A 84 14.53 -10.64 -4.37
N ASP A 85 15.52 -10.03 -3.71
CA ASP A 85 15.82 -10.23 -2.28
C ASP A 85 14.96 -9.34 -1.34
N GLY A 86 14.05 -8.53 -1.89
CA GLY A 86 13.22 -7.58 -1.15
C GLY A 86 13.94 -6.28 -0.74
N SER A 87 15.23 -6.12 -1.05
CA SER A 87 15.95 -4.87 -0.84
C SER A 87 15.75 -3.91 -2.02
N GLN A 88 15.45 -2.65 -1.71
CA GLN A 88 14.83 -1.70 -2.65
C GLN A 88 13.47 -2.23 -3.13
N HIS A 89 12.40 -1.54 -2.76
CA HIS A 89 11.05 -1.90 -3.14
C HIS A 89 10.23 -0.64 -3.42
N LEU A 90 9.61 -0.59 -4.60
CA LEU A 90 8.71 0.46 -5.02
C LEU A 90 7.56 -0.18 -5.77
N VAL A 91 6.34 -0.01 -5.26
CA VAL A 91 5.11 -0.43 -5.91
C VAL A 91 4.45 0.81 -6.50
N VAL A 92 4.04 0.75 -7.76
CA VAL A 92 3.19 1.76 -8.40
C VAL A 92 1.91 1.07 -8.86
N THR A 93 0.77 1.49 -8.33
CA THR A 93 -0.56 0.99 -8.67
C THR A 93 -1.40 2.12 -9.26
N LEU A 94 -2.09 1.83 -10.36
CA LEU A 94 -3.02 2.71 -11.03
C LEU A 94 -4.37 2.00 -11.15
N THR A 95 -5.45 2.58 -10.61
CA THR A 95 -6.79 1.95 -10.58
C THR A 95 -7.82 2.80 -11.33
N ASP A 96 -8.49 2.21 -12.33
CA ASP A 96 -9.63 2.76 -13.07
C ASP A 96 -10.93 2.54 -12.31
N THR A 97 -11.29 3.52 -11.46
CA THR A 97 -12.53 3.47 -10.69
C THR A 97 -13.80 3.70 -11.53
N GLY A 98 -13.68 3.93 -12.85
CA GLY A 98 -14.78 4.22 -13.76
C GLY A 98 -15.27 3.02 -14.56
N LEU A 99 -14.70 1.82 -14.36
CA LEU A 99 -15.20 0.61 -15.01
C LEU A 99 -16.56 0.15 -14.41
N PRO A 100 -17.40 -0.53 -15.20
CA PRO A 100 -18.57 -1.24 -14.69
C PRO A 100 -18.15 -2.38 -13.73
N ALA A 101 -19.11 -3.01 -13.06
CA ALA A 101 -18.80 -4.17 -12.23
C ALA A 101 -18.41 -5.37 -13.09
N PRO A 102 -17.48 -6.24 -12.65
CA PRO A 102 -17.19 -7.48 -13.37
C PRO A 102 -18.41 -8.42 -13.31
N GLY A 103 -18.89 -8.86 -14.48
CA GLY A 103 -19.99 -9.82 -14.61
C GLY A 103 -21.09 -9.38 -15.58
N ALA A 104 -22.13 -10.22 -15.72
CA ALA A 104 -23.24 -9.99 -16.65
C ALA A 104 -24.37 -9.12 -16.06
N ASP A 105 -24.66 -9.26 -14.76
CA ASP A 105 -25.71 -8.48 -14.09
C ASP A 105 -25.15 -7.16 -13.54
N GLN A 106 -25.34 -6.09 -14.32
CA GLN A 106 -24.91 -4.73 -13.97
C GLN A 106 -25.89 -3.98 -13.05
N GLN A 107 -27.04 -4.58 -12.70
CA GLN A 107 -28.06 -3.96 -11.84
C GLN A 107 -28.23 -4.69 -10.49
N GLY A 108 -27.67 -5.89 -10.37
CA GLY A 108 -27.61 -6.68 -9.16
C GLY A 108 -26.85 -5.98 -8.02
N GLU A 109 -27.07 -6.50 -6.81
CA GLU A 109 -26.54 -5.90 -5.58
C GLU A 109 -25.00 -5.88 -5.56
N ALA A 110 -24.35 -6.92 -6.06
CA ALA A 110 -22.88 -6.96 -6.19
C ALA A 110 -22.34 -5.83 -7.10
N ALA A 111 -23.05 -5.50 -8.19
CA ALA A 111 -22.63 -4.42 -9.08
C ALA A 111 -22.77 -3.04 -8.41
N LYS A 112 -23.84 -2.82 -7.64
CA LYS A 112 -24.01 -1.60 -6.83
C LYS A 112 -22.92 -1.46 -5.78
N GLN A 113 -22.59 -2.55 -5.08
CA GLN A 113 -21.54 -2.56 -4.05
C GLN A 113 -20.16 -2.29 -4.65
N TYR A 114 -19.84 -2.87 -5.81
CA TYR A 114 -18.62 -2.56 -6.55
C TYR A 114 -18.54 -1.07 -6.93
N LEU A 115 -19.58 -0.53 -7.57
CA LEU A 115 -19.61 0.89 -7.97
C LEU A 115 -19.53 1.85 -6.76
N ALA A 116 -20.15 1.48 -5.64
CA ALA A 116 -20.06 2.23 -4.39
C ALA A 116 -18.64 2.17 -3.77
N ALA A 117 -17.96 1.02 -3.86
CA ALA A 117 -16.57 0.88 -3.42
C ALA A 117 -15.62 1.73 -4.29
N GLN A 118 -15.81 1.73 -5.61
CA GLN A 118 -15.03 2.55 -6.55
C GLN A 118 -15.25 4.06 -6.34
N ALA A 119 -16.50 4.48 -6.10
CA ALA A 119 -16.81 5.86 -5.74
C ALA A 119 -16.17 6.25 -4.40
N LYS A 120 -16.27 5.39 -3.38
CA LYS A 120 -15.63 5.59 -2.08
C LYS A 120 -14.10 5.69 -2.19
N LEU A 121 -13.48 4.91 -3.08
CA LEU A 121 -12.04 4.96 -3.35
C LEU A 121 -11.64 6.33 -3.92
N ARG A 122 -12.30 6.82 -4.99
CA ARG A 122 -12.09 8.19 -5.51
C ARG A 122 -12.24 9.26 -4.44
N ASP A 123 -13.38 9.24 -3.74
CA ASP A 123 -13.74 10.24 -2.74
C ASP A 123 -12.73 10.28 -1.60
N THR A 124 -12.26 9.11 -1.16
CA THR A 124 -11.27 8.99 -0.09
C THR A 124 -9.91 9.48 -0.55
N THR A 125 -9.47 9.13 -1.77
CA THR A 125 -8.23 9.67 -2.35
C THR A 125 -8.26 11.20 -2.47
N ALA A 126 -9.34 11.76 -3.03
CA ALA A 126 -9.50 13.21 -3.15
C ALA A 126 -9.52 13.92 -1.78
N LYS A 127 -10.22 13.35 -0.80
CA LYS A 127 -10.23 13.85 0.58
C LYS A 127 -8.84 13.76 1.22
N ASN A 128 -8.11 12.66 1.06
CA ASN A 128 -6.77 12.49 1.62
C ASN A 128 -5.77 13.51 1.06
N VAL A 129 -5.76 13.72 -0.27
CA VAL A 129 -4.92 14.76 -0.90
C VAL A 129 -5.25 16.15 -0.35
N SER A 130 -6.54 16.47 -0.21
CA SER A 130 -7.00 17.74 0.37
C SER A 130 -6.62 17.89 1.85
N LEU A 131 -6.78 16.84 2.66
CA LEU A 131 -6.44 16.81 4.08
C LEU A 131 -4.92 16.96 4.32
N LEU A 132 -4.09 16.29 3.53
CA LEU A 132 -2.62 16.42 3.60
C LEU A 132 -2.18 17.85 3.24
N ASN A 133 -2.83 18.49 2.26
CA ASN A 133 -2.57 19.89 1.92
C ASN A 133 -2.97 20.84 3.07
N GLN A 134 -4.17 20.66 3.61
CA GLN A 134 -4.66 21.46 4.76
C GLN A 134 -3.78 21.27 6.00
N ALA A 135 -3.35 20.03 6.30
CA ALA A 135 -2.45 19.74 7.41
C ALA A 135 -1.08 20.42 7.23
N ARG A 136 -0.49 20.37 6.03
CA ARG A 136 0.76 21.10 5.71
C ARG A 136 0.57 22.61 5.92
N GLN A 137 -0.49 23.19 5.36
CA GLN A 137 -0.75 24.63 5.45
C GLN A 137 -0.96 25.07 6.90
N ALA A 138 -1.77 24.36 7.67
CA ALA A 138 -2.01 24.64 9.08
C ALA A 138 -0.72 24.51 9.92
N ALA A 139 0.12 23.51 9.66
CA ALA A 139 1.37 23.33 10.39
C ALA A 139 2.39 24.46 10.13
N LEU A 140 2.45 24.96 8.90
CA LEU A 140 3.28 26.12 8.53
C LEU A 140 2.72 27.43 9.10
N GLN A 141 1.42 27.68 8.94
CA GLN A 141 0.77 28.91 9.41
C GLN A 141 0.80 29.05 10.94
N ASN A 142 0.62 27.95 11.67
CA ASN A 142 0.60 27.94 13.14
C ASN A 142 1.99 27.75 13.77
N GLY A 143 3.05 27.57 12.96
CA GLY A 143 4.40 27.27 13.45
C GLY A 143 4.54 25.92 14.16
N THR A 144 3.61 24.98 13.95
CA THR A 144 3.58 23.68 14.63
C THR A 144 4.34 22.57 13.91
N ALA A 145 5.07 22.89 12.82
CA ALA A 145 5.87 21.93 12.06
C ALA A 145 6.83 21.06 12.92
N ALA A 146 7.32 21.58 14.05
CA ALA A 146 8.14 20.81 15.00
C ALA A 146 7.43 19.57 15.58
N GLN A 147 6.08 19.57 15.65
CA GLN A 147 5.28 18.41 16.09
C GLN A 147 5.37 17.22 15.10
N PHE A 148 5.78 17.47 13.86
CA PHE A 148 6.01 16.48 12.82
C PHE A 148 7.50 16.12 12.67
N GLY A 149 8.39 16.68 13.48
CA GLY A 149 9.85 16.58 13.35
C GLY A 149 10.50 17.73 12.57
N GLY A 150 9.72 18.72 12.12
CA GLY A 150 10.17 19.88 11.34
C GLY A 150 9.46 19.99 9.98
N GLU A 151 9.66 21.12 9.29
CA GLU A 151 9.01 21.39 7.99
C GLU A 151 9.38 20.36 6.91
N GLN A 152 10.59 19.80 7.00
CA GLN A 152 11.10 18.75 6.13
C GLN A 152 10.43 17.38 6.33
N TYR A 153 9.53 17.24 7.30
CA TYR A 153 8.69 16.05 7.52
C TYR A 153 7.19 16.32 7.32
N LEU A 154 6.81 17.52 6.87
CA LEU A 154 5.42 17.80 6.49
C LEU A 154 5.08 17.18 5.13
N PRO A 155 3.83 16.72 4.92
CA PRO A 155 3.37 16.19 3.64
C PRO A 155 3.68 17.12 2.47
N VAL A 156 4.10 16.58 1.32
CA VAL A 156 4.36 17.39 0.11
C VAL A 156 3.13 17.36 -0.78
N ILE A 157 2.75 18.50 -1.33
CA ILE A 157 1.73 18.60 -2.37
C ILE A 157 2.43 19.01 -3.67
N ASP A 158 2.19 18.23 -4.71
CA ASP A 158 2.70 18.45 -6.05
C ASP A 158 1.56 18.31 -7.07
N SER A 159 1.86 18.45 -8.35
CA SER A 159 0.91 18.24 -9.44
C SER A 159 1.53 17.48 -10.59
N THR A 160 0.76 16.59 -11.22
CA THR A 160 1.15 16.02 -12.51
C THR A 160 1.28 17.12 -13.58
N ARG A 161 1.88 16.80 -14.73
CA ARG A 161 1.92 17.69 -15.90
C ARG A 161 0.53 18.07 -16.45
N MET A 162 -0.55 17.43 -16.00
CA MET A 162 -1.95 17.79 -16.34
C MET A 162 -2.60 18.72 -15.31
N GLY A 163 -1.93 19.02 -14.21
CA GLY A 163 -2.47 19.79 -13.08
C GLY A 163 -3.20 18.96 -12.03
N ASP A 164 -3.39 17.65 -12.24
CA ASP A 164 -3.98 16.77 -11.21
C ASP A 164 -3.10 16.73 -9.96
N PRO A 165 -3.66 16.94 -8.75
CA PRO A 165 -2.88 17.06 -7.53
C PRO A 165 -2.39 15.70 -7.01
N LEU A 166 -1.14 15.70 -6.54
CA LEU A 166 -0.47 14.58 -5.89
C LEU A 166 -0.14 14.98 -4.45
N ALA A 167 -0.30 14.06 -3.50
CA ALA A 167 0.13 14.23 -2.12
C ALA A 167 1.11 13.12 -1.73
N ILE A 168 2.27 13.52 -1.18
CA ILE A 168 3.27 12.62 -0.64
C ILE A 168 3.13 12.60 0.88
N SER A 169 2.80 11.44 1.43
CA SER A 169 2.87 11.19 2.87
C SER A 169 4.32 10.98 3.27
N VAL A 170 4.76 11.79 4.24
CA VAL A 170 6.13 11.79 4.74
C VAL A 170 6.13 11.15 6.13
N PRO A 171 6.84 10.03 6.35
CA PRO A 171 6.90 9.40 7.66
C PRO A 171 7.69 10.29 8.64
N GLY A 172 7.37 10.20 9.93
CA GLY A 172 8.11 10.92 10.96
C GLY A 172 9.57 10.44 11.07
N PRO A 173 10.50 11.26 11.59
CA PRO A 173 11.93 10.93 11.67
C PRO A 173 12.23 9.61 12.41
N ASP A 174 11.46 9.29 13.44
CA ASP A 174 11.61 8.08 14.26
C ASP A 174 10.73 6.91 13.78
N ASP A 175 9.89 7.13 12.77
CA ASP A 175 9.02 6.08 12.23
C ASP A 175 9.83 5.14 11.32
N LYS A 176 10.27 4.03 11.92
CA LYS A 176 11.02 2.98 11.21
C LYS A 176 10.12 2.07 10.38
N ALA A 177 8.83 1.96 10.71
CA ALA A 177 7.91 0.98 10.11
C ALA A 177 7.01 1.54 9.00
N GLY A 178 6.65 2.84 9.05
CA GLY A 178 5.76 3.45 8.08
C GLY A 178 6.35 3.51 6.68
N GLU A 179 5.56 3.17 5.68
CA GLU A 179 5.95 3.33 4.27
C GLU A 179 5.80 4.77 3.81
N SER A 180 6.74 5.23 2.99
CA SER A 180 6.58 6.47 2.24
C SER A 180 5.61 6.23 1.09
N SER A 181 4.71 7.18 0.82
CA SER A 181 3.71 7.02 -0.23
C SER A 181 3.38 8.31 -0.97
N LEU A 182 3.08 8.18 -2.27
CA LEU A 182 2.48 9.23 -3.10
C LEU A 182 1.09 8.76 -3.53
N THR A 183 0.07 9.58 -3.31
CA THR A 183 -1.30 9.33 -3.75
C THR A 183 -1.86 10.48 -4.58
N GLY A 184 -2.69 10.20 -5.57
CA GLY A 184 -3.32 11.21 -6.42
C GLY A 184 -4.58 10.70 -7.12
N LEU A 185 -5.48 11.61 -7.48
CA LEU A 185 -6.66 11.31 -8.29
C LEU A 185 -6.49 11.98 -9.66
N ILE A 186 -6.14 11.17 -10.65
CA ILE A 186 -5.79 11.59 -12.00
C ILE A 186 -7.07 11.67 -12.85
N LYS A 187 -7.29 12.80 -13.53
CA LYS A 187 -8.51 13.11 -14.30
C LYS A 187 -9.84 12.87 -13.55
N GLY A 188 -9.84 12.97 -12.22
CA GLY A 188 -11.02 12.68 -11.40
C GLY A 188 -11.47 11.21 -11.38
N ARG A 189 -10.73 10.29 -12.01
CA ARG A 189 -11.15 8.88 -12.26
C ARG A 189 -10.11 7.84 -11.86
N TYR A 190 -8.84 8.09 -12.14
CA TYR A 190 -7.79 7.11 -11.96
C TYR A 190 -7.07 7.36 -10.65
N VAL A 191 -7.13 6.41 -9.71
CA VAL A 191 -6.40 6.52 -8.45
C VAL A 191 -4.98 6.04 -8.68
N LEU A 192 -4.02 6.93 -8.48
CA LEU A 192 -2.60 6.63 -8.49
C LEU A 192 -2.13 6.47 -7.05
N ASN A 193 -1.45 5.36 -6.78
CA ASN A 193 -0.72 5.13 -5.54
C ASN A 193 0.71 4.68 -5.86
N MET A 194 1.68 5.20 -5.13
CA MET A 194 3.05 4.69 -5.11
C MET A 194 3.45 4.46 -3.66
N THR A 195 4.01 3.31 -3.32
CA THR A 195 4.55 3.06 -1.97
C THR A 195 5.98 2.55 -2.04
N SER A 196 6.77 2.94 -1.05
CA SER A 196 8.11 2.41 -0.85
C SER A 196 8.42 2.35 0.66
N PRO A 197 8.88 1.20 1.18
CA PRO A 197 9.47 1.14 2.52
C PRO A 197 10.85 1.83 2.58
N ASP A 198 11.48 2.10 1.43
CA ASP A 198 12.77 2.78 1.39
C ASP A 198 12.62 4.27 1.73
N LYS A 199 13.51 4.74 2.60
CA LYS A 199 13.55 6.12 3.10
C LYS A 199 14.86 6.79 2.65
N PRO A 200 15.01 7.12 1.34
CA PRO A 200 16.21 7.77 0.85
C PRO A 200 16.47 9.06 1.64
N ASN A 201 17.73 9.31 2.00
CA ASN A 201 18.18 10.48 2.75
C ASN A 201 17.36 10.76 4.02
N GLY A 202 16.97 9.72 4.77
CA GLY A 202 16.21 9.85 6.02
C GLY A 202 14.70 10.04 5.85
N GLY A 203 14.17 9.85 4.63
CA GLY A 203 12.72 9.89 4.38
C GLY A 203 12.10 11.29 4.42
N THR A 204 12.90 12.34 4.25
CA THR A 204 12.42 13.73 4.21
C THR A 204 11.47 13.99 3.04
N ALA A 205 10.64 15.03 3.18
CA ALA A 205 9.80 15.60 2.14
C ALA A 205 10.52 15.77 0.80
N GLN A 206 11.75 16.31 0.81
CA GLN A 206 12.52 16.56 -0.41
C GLN A 206 12.98 15.25 -1.08
N SER A 207 13.53 14.30 -0.32
CA SER A 207 14.02 13.04 -0.87
C SER A 207 12.90 12.11 -1.34
N LEU A 208 11.72 12.17 -0.73
CA LEU A 208 10.54 11.47 -1.22
C LEU A 208 9.94 12.13 -2.46
N ARG A 209 10.02 13.46 -2.57
CA ARG A 209 9.66 14.18 -3.81
C ARG A 209 10.58 13.76 -4.96
N GLU A 210 11.89 13.71 -4.73
CA GLU A 210 12.91 13.25 -5.68
C GLU A 210 12.72 11.79 -6.10
N LEU A 211 12.18 10.94 -5.21
CA LEU A 211 11.82 9.56 -5.53
C LEU A 211 10.55 9.46 -6.39
N PHE A 212 9.41 9.96 -5.92
CA PHE A 212 8.11 9.64 -6.51
C PHE A 212 7.72 10.53 -7.71
N VAL A 213 8.00 11.84 -7.65
CA VAL A 213 7.51 12.78 -8.68
C VAL A 213 8.07 12.47 -10.07
N PRO A 214 9.38 12.22 -10.25
CA PRO A 214 9.93 11.93 -11.56
C PRO A 214 9.45 10.60 -12.16
N ILE A 215 8.90 9.70 -11.34
CA ILE A 215 8.26 8.44 -11.77
C ILE A 215 6.88 8.76 -12.33
N SER A 216 6.09 9.58 -11.62
CA SER A 216 4.80 10.09 -12.12
C SER A 216 4.94 10.92 -13.42
N GLU A 217 6.09 11.54 -13.64
CA GLU A 217 6.42 12.27 -14.88
C GLU A 217 6.83 11.36 -16.06
N GLN A 218 7.30 10.14 -15.78
CA GLN A 218 7.58 9.11 -16.80
C GLN A 218 6.34 8.29 -17.16
N MET A 219 5.34 8.25 -16.27
CA MET A 219 4.00 7.74 -16.60
C MET A 219 3.34 8.60 -17.66
N ALA A 220 2.80 7.97 -18.71
CA ALA A 220 2.08 8.67 -19.76
C ALA A 220 0.59 8.85 -19.39
N LEU A 221 0.34 9.44 -18.21
CA LEU A 221 -1.00 9.66 -17.64
C LEU A 221 -1.96 10.43 -18.58
N THR A 222 -1.41 11.25 -19.49
CA THR A 222 -2.16 11.94 -20.55
C THR A 222 -2.89 10.99 -21.51
N LYS A 223 -2.38 9.76 -21.69
CA LYS A 223 -2.94 8.72 -22.57
C LYS A 223 -4.09 7.94 -21.95
N LEU A 224 -4.39 8.15 -20.67
CA LEU A 224 -5.63 7.64 -20.07
C LEU A 224 -6.83 8.22 -20.83
N PRO A 225 -7.98 7.53 -20.86
CA PRO A 225 -9.26 8.11 -21.28
C PRO A 225 -9.60 9.45 -20.59
#